data_AF-A0A2Z6RJ74-F1
#
_entry.id   AF-A0A2Z6RJ74-F1
#
_cell.length_a   1.000
_cell.length_b   1.000
_cell.length_c   1.000
_cell.angle_alpha   90.00
_cell.angle_beta   90.00
_cell.angle_gamma   90.00
#
_symmetry.space_group_name_H-M   'P 1'
#
loop_
_entity.id
_entity.type
_entity.pdbx_description
1 polymer ?
#
loop_
_entity_poly.entity_id
_entity_poly.type
_entity_poly.pdbx_seq_one_letter_code
_entity_poly.pdbx_strand_id
1 'polypeptide(L)' 'MGSGLKGFCGNKEVSIENPRCYARHVLAAQEDFLNQKPILQEVIEGLGHKVIFYPKFHCELNYIEMYWRASKRYAR' A
#
# COMPACT_ATOMS: atom_id res chain seq x y z
N MET A 1 25.12 27.79 3.94
CA MET A 1 24.88 26.40 4.41
C MET A 1 23.38 26.19 4.44
N GLY A 2 22.83 25.45 3.48
CA GLY A 2 21.38 25.24 3.38
C GLY A 2 20.89 24.35 4.53
N SER A 3 19.85 24.78 5.24
CA SER A 3 19.16 23.96 6.21
C SER A 3 18.62 22.70 5.52
N GLY A 4 19.03 21.52 5.99
CA GLY A 4 18.57 20.24 5.47
C GLY A 4 17.06 20.05 5.64
N LEU A 5 16.46 19.21 4.78
CA LEU A 5 15.05 18.83 4.90
C LEU A 5 14.81 18.02 6.17
N LYS A 6 13.76 18.35 6.91
CA LYS A 6 13.33 17.57 8.08
C LYS A 6 12.91 16.15 7.62
N GLY A 7 13.19 15.15 8.47
CA GLY A 7 12.97 13.74 8.13
C GLY A 7 11.50 13.28 8.17
N PHE A 8 10.66 13.86 9.03
CA PHE A 8 9.27 13.41 9.24
C PHE A 8 8.30 14.57 9.55
N CYS A 9 7.06 14.45 9.07
CA CYS A 9 5.94 15.31 9.47
C CYS A 9 5.44 14.91 10.85
N GLY A 10 5.36 15.85 11.79
CA GLY A 10 4.81 15.60 13.13
C GLY A 10 3.36 15.14 13.12
N ASN A 11 2.59 15.52 12.09
CA ASN A 11 1.16 15.21 12.00
C ASN A 11 0.83 13.98 11.14
N LYS A 12 1.82 13.26 10.56
CA LYS A 12 1.65 12.10 9.66
C LYS A 12 0.75 12.28 8.43
N GLU A 13 0.05 13.39 8.31
CA GLU A 13 -0.78 13.75 7.15
C GLU A 13 0.05 14.54 6.15
N VAL A 14 -0.15 14.24 4.86
CA VAL A 14 0.41 15.01 3.75
C VAL A 14 -0.37 16.32 3.67
N SER A 15 0.28 17.44 3.99
CA SER A 15 -0.28 18.76 3.70
C SER A 15 -0.40 18.94 2.19
N ILE A 16 -1.62 19.03 1.68
CA ILE A 16 -1.92 19.30 0.25
C ILE A 16 -1.23 20.59 -0.22
N GLU A 17 -1.09 21.57 0.68
CA GLU A 17 -0.47 22.88 0.43
C GLU A 17 1.05 22.84 0.32
N ASN A 18 1.71 21.80 0.84
CA ASN A 18 3.16 21.64 0.74
C ASN A 18 3.55 20.16 0.66
N PRO A 19 3.40 19.53 -0.52
CA PRO A 19 3.70 18.11 -0.71
C PRO A 19 5.19 17.78 -0.53
N ARG A 20 6.08 18.79 -0.47
CA ARG A 20 7.54 18.62 -0.31
C ARG A 20 8.04 18.98 1.10
N CYS A 21 7.16 19.05 2.10
CA CYS A 21 7.52 19.52 3.44
C CYS A 21 8.57 18.66 4.17
N TYR A 22 8.79 17.39 3.76
CA TYR A 22 9.74 16.47 4.41
C TYR A 22 10.44 15.51 3.42
N ALA A 23 11.65 15.10 3.77
CA ALA A 23 12.47 14.19 2.96
C ALA A 23 11.74 12.88 2.59
N ARG A 24 10.96 12.32 3.52
CA ARG A 24 10.18 11.09 3.26
C ARG A 24 9.11 11.24 2.18
N HIS A 25 8.40 12.36 2.13
CA HIS A 25 7.40 12.58 1.09
C HIS A 25 8.05 12.79 -0.27
N VAL A 26 9.17 13.53 -0.31
CA VAL A 26 9.96 13.72 -1.52
C VAL A 26 10.48 12.39 -2.06
N LEU A 27 10.98 11.51 -1.17
CA LEU A 27 11.44 10.16 -1.52
C LEU A 27 10.28 9.27 -2.00
N ALA A 28 9.15 9.25 -1.29
CA ALA A 28 7.99 8.44 -1.68
C ALA A 28 7.36 8.86 -3.02
N ALA A 29 7.54 10.13 -3.41
CA ALA A 29 7.09 10.66 -4.69
C ALA A 29 8.10 10.49 -5.83
N GLN A 30 9.28 9.91 -5.58
CA GLN A 30 10.22 9.61 -6.65
C GLN A 30 9.69 8.47 -7.52
N GLU A 31 10.04 8.53 -8.81
CA GLU A 31 9.51 7.64 -9.83
C GLU A 31 9.91 6.17 -9.61
N ASP A 32 11.11 5.92 -9.10
CA ASP A 32 11.57 4.58 -8.72
C ASP A 32 10.68 3.98 -7.64
N PHE A 33 10.33 4.72 -6.59
CA PHE A 33 9.43 4.24 -5.53
C PHE A 33 7.99 4.06 -6.00
N LEU A 34 7.50 4.94 -6.87
CA LEU A 34 6.13 4.86 -7.40
C LEU A 34 5.94 3.66 -8.34
N ASN A 35 6.97 3.35 -9.13
CA ASN A 35 6.94 2.25 -10.10
C ASN A 35 7.45 0.92 -9.53
N GLN A 36 8.03 0.92 -8.33
CA GLN A 36 8.53 -0.30 -7.68
C GLN A 36 7.37 -1.23 -7.34
N LYS A 37 7.39 -2.43 -7.93
CA LYS A 37 6.45 -3.49 -7.56
C LYS A 37 6.83 -4.09 -6.20
N PRO A 38 5.85 -4.50 -5.38
CA PRO A 38 6.12 -5.29 -4.19
C PRO A 38 6.80 -6.62 -4.58
N ILE A 39 7.79 -7.06 -3.80
CA ILE A 39 8.51 -8.32 -4.07
C ILE A 39 7.58 -9.53 -4.22
N LEU A 40 6.49 -9.57 -3.44
CA LEU A 40 5.48 -10.62 -3.55
C LEU A 40 4.78 -10.60 -4.90
N GLN A 41 4.50 -9.41 -5.45
CA GLN A 41 3.92 -9.29 -6.77
C GLN A 41 4.87 -9.81 -7.84
N GLU A 42 6.15 -9.43 -7.77
CA GLU A 42 7.17 -9.89 -8.73
C GLU A 42 7.33 -11.41 -8.73
N VAL A 43 7.39 -12.03 -7.55
CA VAL A 43 7.51 -13.48 -7.42
C VAL A 43 6.29 -14.21 -7.98
N ILE A 44 5.08 -13.75 -7.63
CA ILE A 44 3.84 -14.38 -8.07
C ILE A 44 3.64 -14.22 -9.59
N GLU A 45 3.89 -13.02 -10.13
CA GLU A 45 3.83 -12.76 -11.57
C GLU A 45 4.93 -13.52 -12.32
N GLY A 46 6.13 -13.67 -11.75
CA GLY A 46 7.22 -14.47 -12.31
C GLY A 46 6.91 -15.96 -12.42
N LEU A 47 5.99 -16.47 -11.58
CA LEU A 47 5.45 -17.83 -11.67
C LEU A 47 4.25 -17.94 -12.64
N GLY A 48 3.86 -16.85 -13.31
CA GLY A 48 2.74 -16.83 -14.27
C GLY A 48 1.36 -16.64 -13.63
N HIS A 49 1.29 -16.31 -12.35
CA HIS A 49 0.03 -16.05 -11.64
C HIS A 49 -0.35 -14.57 -11.66
N LYS A 50 -1.65 -14.28 -11.47
CA LYS A 50 -2.17 -12.92 -11.37
C LYS A 50 -2.34 -12.52 -9.90
N VAL A 51 -2.01 -11.28 -9.58
CA VAL A 51 -2.20 -10.70 -8.24
C VAL A 51 -3.37 -9.73 -8.27
N ILE A 52 -4.27 -9.85 -7.29
CA ILE A 52 -5.40 -8.95 -7.10
C ILE A 52 -5.23 -8.28 -5.74
N PHE A 53 -5.10 -6.95 -5.73
CA PHE A 53 -5.01 -6.16 -4.50
C PHE A 53 -6.38 -5.62 -4.11
N TYR A 54 -6.77 -5.80 -2.85
CA TYR A 54 -8.00 -5.26 -2.29
C TYR A 54 -7.74 -3.94 -1.55
N PRO A 55 -8.72 -3.01 -1.53
CA PRO A 55 -8.67 -1.84 -0.67
C PRO A 55 -8.48 -2.22 0.80
N LYS A 56 -7.68 -1.43 1.53
CA LYS A 56 -7.47 -1.66 2.97
C LYS A 56 -8.78 -1.47 3.73
N PHE A 57 -9.04 -2.35 4.70
CA PHE A 57 -10.21 -2.32 5.59
C PHE A 57 -11.57 -2.55 4.91
N HIS A 58 -11.58 -3.13 3.71
CA HIS A 58 -12.78 -3.51 2.97
C HIS A 58 -12.87 -5.04 2.82
N CYS A 59 -13.10 -5.75 3.93
CA CYS A 59 -13.12 -7.22 3.94
C CYS A 59 -14.32 -7.80 3.17
N GLU A 60 -15.38 -7.04 2.99
CA GLU A 60 -16.56 -7.38 2.17
C GLU A 60 -16.23 -7.60 0.69
N LEU A 61 -15.12 -7.01 0.21
CA LEU A 61 -14.67 -7.18 -1.17
C LEU A 61 -13.79 -8.42 -1.36
N ASN A 62 -13.30 -9.01 -0.26
CA ASN A 62 -12.42 -10.16 -0.32
C ASN A 62 -13.23 -11.46 -0.53
N TYR A 63 -13.03 -12.10 -1.68
CA TYR A 63 -13.76 -13.30 -2.07
C TYR A 63 -13.67 -14.45 -1.05
N ILE A 64 -12.51 -14.61 -0.40
CA ILE A 64 -12.31 -15.71 0.55
C ILE A 64 -13.18 -15.58 1.81
N GLU A 65 -13.53 -14.35 2.22
CA GLU A 65 -14.38 -14.11 3.39
C GLU A 65 -15.81 -14.63 3.16
N MET A 66 -16.31 -14.51 1.93
CA MET A 66 -17.62 -15.05 1.55
C MET A 66 -17.65 -16.58 1.65
N TYR A 67 -16.58 -17.25 1.19
CA TYR A 67 -16.42 -18.69 1.31
C TYR A 67 -16.35 -19.16 2.75
N TRP A 68 -15.55 -18.48 3.58
CA TRP A 68 -15.45 -18.81 5.00
C TRP A 68 -16.77 -18.60 5.74
N ARG A 69 -17.52 -17.54 5.44
CA ARG A 69 -18.86 -17.33 6.00
C ARG A 69 -19.80 -18.49 5.66
N ALA A 70 -19.84 -18.90 4.39
CA ALA A 70 -20.68 -20.02 3.96
C ALA A 70 -20.25 -21.33 4.65
N SER A 71 -18.95 -21.63 4.64
CA SER A 71 -18.39 -22.85 5.26
C SER A 71 -18.73 -22.93 6.75
N LYS A 72 -18.59 -21.82 7.49
CA LYS A 72 -18.96 -21.73 8.92
C LYS A 72 -20.46 -21.91 9.16
N ARG A 73 -21.32 -21.59 8.20
CA ARG A 73 -22.77 -21.81 8.32
C ARG A 73 -23.14 -23.28 8.15
N TYR A 74 -22.49 -23.98 7.22
CA TYR A 74 -22.77 -25.38 6.91
C TYR A 74 -22.05 -26.37 7.84
N ALA A 75 -20.96 -25.96 8.48
CA ALA A 75 -20.24 -26.78 9.46
C ALA A 75 -20.81 -26.68 10.89
N ARG A 76 -21.95 -26.00 11.08
CA ARG A 76 -22.64 -25.87 12.36
C ARG A 76 -23.72 -26.93 12.53
#